data_AF-A0AA38G4S0-F1
#
_entry.id   AF-A0AA38G4S0-F1
#
_cell.length_a   1.000
_cell.length_b   1.000
_cell.length_c   1.000
_cell.angle_alpha   90.00
_cell.angle_beta   90.00
_cell.angle_gamma   90.00
#
_symmetry.space_group_name_H-M   'P 1'
#
loop_
_entity.id
_entity.type
_entity.pdbx_description
1 polymer ?
#
loop_
_entity_poly.entity_id
_entity_poly.type
_entity_poly.pdbx_seq_one_letter_code
_entity_poly.pdbx_strand_id
1 'polypeptide(L)'
;RLKSMVEIERFLEENTRYGATISDFNFQIRRPLQDSKRSASEAQIQGANSNLFREYIGAEFTGVKFSDLPINAKTQFDFILSFTIDYTTSSPHSPTNGKFNIFWDSETLSPNAVQAIKSKHKNVRVALSLGGGQRRQRIRAVHALFCVFLVDNAVSSLTNIIQQYHLDGIDIDYEHFDYSDPNTFSECIGQLITQLKKKNIVSFPSIAPFDNEQVQSHYSALWNK
;
A
#
# COMPACT_ATOMS: atom_id res chain seq x y z
N ARG A 1 7.51 -6.75 -8.99
CA ARG A 1 6.30 -6.12 -8.41
C ARG A 1 5.32 -7.23 -8.10
N LEU A 2 4.78 -7.32 -6.88
CA LEU A 2 3.74 -8.29 -6.54
C LEU A 2 2.57 -8.00 -7.49
N LYS A 3 2.36 -8.90 -8.47
CA LYS A 3 1.12 -8.93 -9.23
C LYS A 3 0.07 -9.46 -8.26
N SER A 4 -1.09 -8.83 -8.20
CA SER A 4 -2.24 -9.39 -7.48
C SER A 4 -2.50 -10.81 -8.00
N MET A 5 -3.07 -11.71 -7.18
CA MET A 5 -3.30 -13.09 -7.62
C MET A 5 -4.19 -13.13 -8.88
N VAL A 6 -5.12 -12.19 -8.97
CA VAL A 6 -6.02 -11.99 -10.12
C VAL A 6 -5.26 -11.44 -11.34
N GLU A 7 -4.28 -10.54 -11.16
CA GLU A 7 -3.40 -10.10 -12.26
C GLU A 7 -2.49 -11.22 -12.76
N ILE A 8 -2.09 -12.14 -11.88
CA ILE A 8 -1.32 -13.33 -12.25
C ILE A 8 -2.22 -14.26 -13.07
N GLU A 9 -3.42 -14.57 -12.60
CA GLU A 9 -4.38 -15.42 -13.31
C GLU A 9 -4.73 -14.86 -14.68
N ARG A 10 -5.08 -13.57 -14.77
CA ARG A 10 -5.38 -12.92 -16.05
C ARG A 10 -4.16 -12.84 -16.98
N PHE A 11 -2.96 -12.58 -16.44
CA PHE A 11 -1.73 -12.62 -17.23
C PHE A 11 -1.43 -14.05 -17.73
N LEU A 12 -1.73 -15.08 -16.95
CA LEU A 12 -1.57 -16.48 -17.37
C LEU A 12 -2.60 -16.86 -18.44
N GLU A 13 -3.85 -16.41 -18.34
CA GLU A 13 -4.86 -16.58 -19.39
C GLU A 13 -4.45 -15.90 -20.71
N GLU A 14 -3.85 -14.70 -20.63
CA GLU A 14 -3.38 -13.95 -21.81
C GLU A 14 -2.10 -14.58 -22.44
N ASN A 15 -1.27 -15.29 -21.66
CA ASN A 15 0.04 -15.82 -22.10
C ASN A 15 0.13 -17.36 -22.19
N THR A 16 -0.94 -18.10 -21.91
CA THR A 16 -1.01 -19.57 -22.08
C THR A 16 -0.92 -20.02 -23.53
N ARG A 17 -1.05 -19.12 -24.52
CA ARG A 17 -0.68 -19.40 -25.93
C ARG A 17 0.83 -19.64 -26.14
N TYR A 18 1.68 -19.32 -25.15
CA TYR A 18 3.13 -19.45 -25.23
C TYR A 18 3.75 -20.42 -24.21
N GLY A 19 2.94 -21.25 -23.52
CA GLY A 19 3.44 -22.39 -22.75
C GLY A 19 4.08 -22.08 -21.39
N ALA A 20 3.89 -20.89 -20.82
CA ALA A 20 4.34 -20.58 -19.47
C ALA A 20 3.41 -21.21 -18.41
N THR A 21 3.99 -21.91 -17.43
CA THR A 21 3.28 -22.57 -16.32
C THR A 21 3.53 -21.84 -14.99
N ILE A 22 2.66 -22.05 -14.00
CA ILE A 22 2.79 -21.45 -12.66
C ILE A 22 4.15 -21.81 -11.99
N SER A 23 4.71 -22.97 -12.31
CA SER A 23 6.04 -23.41 -11.82
C SER A 23 7.22 -22.61 -12.37
N ASP A 24 7.03 -21.85 -13.45
CA ASP A 24 8.10 -21.04 -14.06
C ASP A 24 8.30 -19.69 -13.33
N PHE A 25 7.42 -19.35 -12.39
CA PHE A 25 7.50 -18.12 -11.60
C PHE A 25 8.02 -18.40 -10.19
N ASN A 26 9.28 -18.07 -9.94
CA ASN A 26 9.83 -18.00 -8.59
C ASN A 26 9.22 -16.80 -7.83
N PHE A 27 8.17 -17.06 -7.06
CA PHE A 27 7.70 -16.14 -6.04
C PHE A 27 8.77 -16.04 -4.94
N GLN A 28 9.64 -15.03 -5.01
CA GLN A 28 10.53 -14.70 -3.91
C GLN A 28 9.72 -14.16 -2.72
N ILE A 29 9.12 -15.06 -1.95
CA ILE A 29 9.01 -14.83 -0.51
C ILE A 29 10.44 -14.99 0.00
N ARG A 30 11.16 -13.87 0.23
CA ARG A 30 12.52 -13.92 0.79
C ARG A 30 12.46 -14.67 2.11
N ARG A 31 12.99 -15.90 2.15
CA ARG A 31 13.41 -16.54 3.39
C ARG A 31 14.57 -15.72 3.97
N PRO A 32 14.71 -15.60 5.30
CA PRO A 32 15.93 -15.06 5.88
C PRO A 32 17.11 -15.96 5.47
N LEU A 33 18.18 -15.33 4.97
CA LEU A 33 19.46 -15.98 4.72
C LEU A 33 19.96 -16.60 6.04
N GLN A 34 19.98 -17.94 6.12
CA GLN A 34 20.83 -18.63 7.08
C GLN A 34 22.16 -18.92 6.38
N ASP A 35 23.21 -18.25 6.82
CA ASP A 35 24.58 -18.71 6.66
C ASP A 35 25.37 -18.46 7.95
N SER A 36 26.39 -19.29 8.12
CA SER A 36 26.69 -19.98 9.37
C SER A 36 27.65 -19.30 10.35
N LYS A 37 27.49 -19.67 11.64
CA LYS A 37 28.47 -19.75 12.74
C LYS A 37 29.10 -18.45 13.28
N ARG A 38 28.57 -17.97 14.42
CA ARG A 38 29.34 -17.66 15.64
C ARG A 38 28.40 -17.61 16.86
N SER A 39 28.90 -18.11 17.99
CA SER A 39 28.16 -18.31 19.24
C SER A 39 28.05 -17.04 20.08
N ALA A 40 26.88 -16.87 20.70
CA ALA A 40 26.61 -16.48 22.10
C ALA A 40 25.49 -15.41 22.20
N SER A 41 24.39 -15.86 22.82
CA SER A 41 23.26 -15.09 23.35
C SER A 41 22.63 -14.02 22.45
N GLU A 42 21.68 -14.42 21.61
CA GLU A 42 20.65 -13.53 21.09
C GLU A 42 19.30 -14.05 21.56
N ALA A 43 18.58 -13.19 22.28
CA ALA A 43 17.19 -13.42 22.61
C ALA A 43 16.43 -13.74 21.31
N GLN A 44 15.71 -14.86 21.28
CA GLN A 44 14.79 -15.17 20.21
C GLN A 44 13.77 -14.02 20.10
N ILE A 45 13.98 -13.10 19.17
CA ILE A 45 12.86 -12.35 18.60
C ILE A 45 12.12 -13.38 17.76
N GLN A 46 11.17 -14.04 18.41
CA GLN A 46 10.18 -14.86 17.76
C GLN A 46 9.35 -13.91 16.89
N GLY A 47 9.80 -13.70 15.66
CA GLY A 47 9.00 -13.06 14.63
C GLY A 47 7.73 -13.88 14.54
N ALA A 48 6.62 -13.36 15.06
CA ALA A 48 5.33 -13.98 14.90
C ALA A 48 5.15 -14.20 13.40
N ASN A 49 5.06 -15.47 12.97
CA ASN A 49 4.52 -15.81 11.66
C ASN A 49 3.08 -15.32 11.67
N SER A 50 2.88 -14.02 11.45
CA SER A 50 1.56 -13.45 11.30
C SER A 50 1.02 -14.10 10.04
N ASN A 51 0.03 -14.97 10.19
CA ASN A 51 -0.70 -15.53 9.06
C ASN A 51 -1.45 -14.37 8.40
N LEU A 52 -0.73 -13.56 7.63
CA LEU A 52 -1.13 -12.26 7.10
C LEU A 52 -0.98 -12.30 5.59
N PHE A 53 -2.07 -11.99 4.90
CA PHE A 53 -2.11 -11.84 3.46
C PHE A 53 -2.58 -10.42 3.14
N ARG A 54 -1.92 -9.77 2.19
CA ARG A 54 -2.30 -8.42 1.74
C ARG A 54 -2.47 -8.40 0.24
N GLU A 55 -3.54 -7.76 -0.22
CA GLU A 55 -3.87 -7.68 -1.64
C GLU A 55 -4.21 -6.24 -2.05
N TYR A 56 -3.49 -5.72 -3.05
CA TYR A 56 -3.79 -4.43 -3.67
C TYR A 56 -4.98 -4.57 -4.64
N ILE A 57 -5.87 -3.59 -4.65
CA ILE A 57 -7.08 -3.59 -5.49
C ILE A 57 -7.52 -2.17 -5.87
N GLY A 58 -8.10 -2.01 -7.06
CA GLY A 58 -8.86 -0.82 -7.46
C GLY A 58 -8.18 0.17 -8.41
N ALA A 59 -6.86 0.08 -8.62
CA ALA A 59 -6.12 1.06 -9.43
C ALA A 59 -6.45 1.02 -10.93
N GLU A 60 -6.88 -0.14 -11.43
CA GLU A 60 -7.00 -0.41 -12.87
C GLU A 60 -8.42 -0.21 -13.44
N PHE A 61 -9.42 0.13 -12.59
CA PHE A 61 -10.82 0.34 -13.00
C PHE A 61 -11.39 -0.82 -13.82
N THR A 62 -11.10 -2.06 -13.39
CA THR A 62 -11.52 -3.29 -14.06
C THR A 62 -12.86 -3.83 -13.57
N GLY A 63 -13.50 -3.17 -12.59
CA GLY A 63 -14.76 -3.63 -11.98
C GLY A 63 -14.62 -4.83 -11.03
N VAL A 64 -13.39 -5.21 -10.65
CA VAL A 64 -13.13 -6.26 -9.65
C VAL A 64 -13.63 -5.81 -8.27
N LYS A 65 -14.44 -6.65 -7.63
CA LYS A 65 -15.03 -6.41 -6.31
C LYS A 65 -14.29 -7.20 -5.25
N PHE A 66 -14.38 -6.77 -3.99
CA PHE A 66 -13.87 -7.55 -2.85
C PHE A 66 -14.41 -8.99 -2.80
N SER A 67 -15.66 -9.21 -3.24
CA SER A 67 -16.31 -10.52 -3.25
C SER A 67 -15.73 -11.50 -4.26
N ASP A 68 -14.98 -11.01 -5.23
CA ASP A 68 -14.43 -11.82 -6.32
C ASP A 68 -13.15 -12.53 -5.89
N LEU A 69 -12.52 -12.09 -4.78
CA LEU A 69 -11.29 -12.66 -4.27
C LEU A 69 -11.55 -13.75 -3.23
N PRO A 70 -10.81 -14.88 -3.29
CA PRO A 70 -10.91 -15.92 -2.29
C PRO A 70 -10.28 -15.48 -0.95
N ILE A 71 -11.07 -15.54 0.13
CA ILE A 71 -10.63 -15.16 1.49
C ILE A 71 -10.51 -16.40 2.37
N ASN A 72 -9.29 -16.70 2.82
CA ASN A 72 -9.04 -17.76 3.80
C ASN A 72 -9.29 -17.23 5.22
N ALA A 73 -10.33 -17.76 5.89
CA ALA A 73 -10.74 -17.34 7.24
C ALA A 73 -9.69 -17.53 8.34
N LYS A 74 -8.65 -18.36 8.11
CA LYS A 74 -7.57 -18.60 9.09
C LYS A 74 -6.46 -17.54 9.04
N THR A 75 -6.50 -16.65 8.06
CA THR A 75 -5.44 -15.67 7.75
C THR A 75 -5.98 -14.27 7.96
N GLN A 76 -5.25 -13.39 8.64
CA GLN A 76 -5.52 -11.96 8.63
C GLN A 76 -5.41 -11.47 7.19
N PHE A 77 -6.49 -10.93 6.64
CA PHE A 77 -6.56 -10.54 5.23
C PHE A 77 -6.71 -9.03 5.15
N ASP A 78 -5.72 -8.34 4.60
CA ASP A 78 -5.77 -6.89 4.41
C ASP A 78 -5.94 -6.57 2.93
N PHE A 79 -7.08 -5.97 2.54
CA PHE A 79 -7.17 -5.31 1.24
C PHE A 79 -6.49 -3.95 1.30
N ILE A 80 -5.85 -3.53 0.20
CA ILE A 80 -5.20 -2.23 0.07
C ILE A 80 -5.77 -1.50 -1.16
N LEU A 81 -6.62 -0.51 -0.92
CA LEU A 81 -7.22 0.33 -1.95
C LEU A 81 -6.15 1.19 -2.61
N SER A 82 -6.02 1.06 -3.93
CA SER A 82 -4.93 1.66 -4.72
C SER A 82 -5.52 2.65 -5.72
N PHE A 83 -5.31 3.96 -5.61
CA PHE A 83 -4.49 4.69 -4.64
C PHE A 83 -5.24 5.92 -4.10
N THR A 84 -4.74 6.50 -3.00
CA THR A 84 -4.92 7.93 -2.74
C THR A 84 -3.70 8.70 -3.23
N ILE A 85 -3.95 9.82 -3.89
CA ILE A 85 -2.88 10.67 -4.43
C ILE A 85 -3.23 12.12 -4.10
N ASP A 86 -2.25 12.91 -3.68
CA ASP A 86 -2.37 14.34 -3.40
C ASP A 86 -2.30 15.18 -4.68
N TYR A 87 -3.13 14.81 -5.65
CA TYR A 87 -3.29 15.47 -6.96
C TYR A 87 -4.77 15.71 -7.24
N THR A 88 -5.09 16.72 -8.05
CA THR A 88 -6.46 16.96 -8.51
C THR A 88 -6.99 15.78 -9.31
N THR A 89 -8.29 15.47 -9.18
CA THR A 89 -8.93 14.35 -9.91
C THR A 89 -9.26 14.68 -11.36
N SER A 90 -9.38 15.96 -11.70
CA SER A 90 -9.65 16.41 -13.07
C SER A 90 -8.35 16.65 -13.83
N SER A 91 -8.36 16.29 -15.13
CA SER A 91 -7.24 16.57 -16.03
C SER A 91 -7.24 18.06 -16.47
N PRO A 92 -6.08 18.74 -16.50
CA PRO A 92 -4.75 18.22 -16.13
C PRO A 92 -4.60 18.08 -14.61
N HIS A 93 -3.98 16.98 -14.19
CA HIS A 93 -3.72 16.70 -12.77
C HIS A 93 -2.62 17.64 -12.24
N SER A 94 -2.83 18.23 -11.06
CA SER A 94 -1.86 19.09 -10.38
C SER A 94 -1.73 18.73 -8.90
N PRO A 95 -0.53 18.90 -8.30
CA PRO A 95 -0.33 18.65 -6.87
C PRO A 95 -1.28 19.50 -6.00
N THR A 96 -1.82 18.92 -4.94
CA THR A 96 -2.77 19.58 -4.04
C THR A 96 -2.17 19.92 -2.68
N ASN A 97 -0.84 19.85 -2.56
CA ASN A 97 -0.10 20.12 -1.33
C ASN A 97 -0.61 19.24 -0.16
N GLY A 98 -0.56 17.92 -0.35
CA GLY A 98 -0.91 16.94 0.68
C GLY A 98 -2.40 16.70 0.88
N LYS A 99 -3.29 17.31 0.09
CA LYS A 99 -4.73 17.01 0.13
C LYS A 99 -5.04 15.79 -0.73
N PHE A 100 -5.11 14.62 -0.11
CA PHE A 100 -5.33 13.36 -0.81
C PHE A 100 -6.72 13.27 -1.43
N ASN A 101 -6.77 12.79 -2.66
CA ASN A 101 -7.98 12.43 -3.39
C ASN A 101 -7.98 10.94 -3.73
N ILE A 102 -9.16 10.40 -4.02
CA ILE A 102 -9.39 8.99 -4.34
C ILE A 102 -9.11 8.75 -5.83
N PHE A 103 -8.28 7.75 -6.12
CA PHE A 103 -7.91 7.33 -7.47
C PHE A 103 -8.11 5.83 -7.74
N TRP A 104 -8.79 5.11 -6.83
CA TRP A 104 -9.32 3.77 -7.11
C TRP A 104 -10.73 3.85 -7.72
N ASP A 105 -11.20 2.73 -8.25
CA ASP A 105 -12.58 2.51 -8.70
C ASP A 105 -13.59 2.60 -7.52
N SER A 106 -13.95 3.83 -7.14
CA SER A 106 -14.80 4.12 -5.98
C SER A 106 -16.28 3.79 -6.18
N GLU A 107 -16.71 3.63 -7.44
CA GLU A 107 -18.05 3.13 -7.75
C GLU A 107 -18.15 1.65 -7.38
N THR A 108 -17.17 0.84 -7.76
CA THR A 108 -17.11 -0.59 -7.43
C THR A 108 -16.72 -0.83 -5.97
N LEU A 109 -15.67 -0.15 -5.49
CA LEU A 109 -15.07 -0.33 -4.16
C LEU A 109 -15.56 0.77 -3.20
N SER A 110 -16.88 0.94 -3.14
CA SER A 110 -17.56 1.98 -2.35
C SER A 110 -17.45 1.77 -0.82
N PRO A 111 -17.77 2.79 0.01
CA PRO A 111 -17.83 2.62 1.47
C PRO A 111 -18.75 1.47 1.92
N ASN A 112 -19.87 1.27 1.23
CA ASN A 112 -20.79 0.17 1.52
C ASN A 112 -20.17 -1.19 1.18
N ALA A 113 -19.37 -1.28 0.10
CA ALA A 113 -18.66 -2.50 -0.25
C ALA A 113 -17.60 -2.86 0.80
N VAL A 114 -16.87 -1.86 1.32
CA VAL A 114 -15.90 -2.06 2.42
C VAL A 114 -16.60 -2.57 3.68
N GLN A 115 -17.70 -1.95 4.09
CA GLN A 115 -18.45 -2.41 5.27
C GLN A 115 -19.04 -3.80 5.07
N ALA A 116 -19.56 -4.11 3.88
CA ALA A 116 -20.14 -5.41 3.57
C ALA A 116 -19.10 -6.53 3.66
N ILE A 117 -17.90 -6.34 3.10
CA ILE A 117 -16.86 -7.38 3.14
C ILE A 117 -16.34 -7.60 4.57
N LYS A 118 -16.12 -6.54 5.34
CA LYS A 118 -15.71 -6.62 6.76
C LYS A 118 -16.78 -7.24 7.64
N SER A 119 -18.05 -6.99 7.35
CA SER A 119 -19.17 -7.60 8.08
C SER A 119 -19.24 -9.10 7.83
N LYS A 120 -19.01 -9.53 6.58
CA LYS A 120 -19.00 -10.93 6.14
C LYS A 120 -17.77 -11.70 6.63
N HIS A 121 -16.60 -11.07 6.71
CA HIS A 121 -15.34 -11.71 7.08
C HIS A 121 -14.66 -10.95 8.23
N LYS A 122 -14.73 -11.51 9.45
CA LYS A 122 -14.16 -10.87 10.66
C LYS A 122 -12.63 -10.78 10.67
N ASN A 123 -11.97 -11.56 9.84
CA ASN A 123 -10.52 -11.55 9.62
C ASN A 123 -10.08 -10.55 8.53
N VAL A 124 -11.00 -9.75 7.97
CA VAL A 124 -10.68 -8.76 6.93
C VAL A 124 -10.48 -7.37 7.53
N ARG A 125 -9.42 -6.70 7.10
CA ARG A 125 -9.21 -5.25 7.24
C ARG A 125 -9.06 -4.64 5.85
N VAL A 126 -9.29 -3.34 5.75
CA VAL A 126 -9.11 -2.58 4.50
C VAL A 126 -8.29 -1.33 4.77
N ALA A 127 -7.18 -1.17 4.07
CA ALA A 127 -6.33 0.01 4.08
C ALA A 127 -6.43 0.77 2.75
N LEU A 128 -5.87 1.97 2.70
CA LEU A 128 -5.57 2.69 1.45
C LEU A 128 -4.05 2.79 1.25
N SER A 129 -3.59 2.85 0.01
CA SER A 129 -2.18 3.11 -0.32
C SER A 129 -2.00 4.52 -0.88
N LEU A 130 -0.98 5.22 -0.37
CA LEU A 130 -0.61 6.58 -0.73
C LEU A 130 0.44 6.55 -1.84
N GLY A 131 0.21 7.32 -2.91
CA GLY A 131 1.19 7.48 -4.00
C GLY A 131 0.87 6.59 -5.19
N GLY A 132 1.73 5.60 -5.45
CA GLY A 132 1.68 4.75 -6.62
C GLY A 132 2.50 5.28 -7.81
N GLY A 133 2.71 4.40 -8.79
CA GLY A 133 3.43 4.70 -10.02
C GLY A 133 2.54 5.19 -11.16
N GLN A 134 3.17 5.60 -12.27
CA GLN A 134 2.52 6.23 -13.42
C GLN A 134 1.70 5.28 -14.32
N ARG A 135 0.74 4.50 -13.78
CA ARG A 135 -0.10 3.59 -14.58
C ARG A 135 -1.55 4.07 -14.70
N ARG A 136 -2.12 3.89 -15.90
CA ARG A 136 -3.40 4.39 -16.47
C ARG A 136 -3.69 5.89 -16.36
N GLN A 137 -3.56 6.49 -15.18
CA GLN A 137 -3.96 7.88 -14.93
C GLN A 137 -2.93 8.91 -15.40
N ARG A 138 -1.75 8.45 -15.84
CA ARG A 138 -0.58 9.29 -16.19
C ARG A 138 -0.12 10.22 -15.07
N ILE A 139 -0.65 10.06 -13.85
CA ILE A 139 -0.21 10.78 -12.66
C ILE A 139 1.08 10.13 -12.19
N ARG A 140 2.15 10.91 -12.19
CA ARG A 140 3.38 10.57 -11.50
C ARG A 140 3.27 11.19 -10.12
N ALA A 141 2.86 10.42 -9.12
CA ALA A 141 2.81 10.92 -7.76
C ALA A 141 4.23 11.24 -7.31
N VAL A 142 4.55 12.52 -7.18
CA VAL A 142 5.85 12.97 -6.67
C VAL A 142 5.62 13.55 -5.29
N HIS A 143 6.44 13.13 -4.33
CA HIS A 143 6.46 13.75 -3.02
C HIS A 143 7.08 15.15 -3.15
N ALA A 144 6.27 16.19 -2.94
CA ALA A 144 6.73 17.58 -2.97
C ALA A 144 7.34 17.99 -1.62
N LEU A 145 8.35 18.86 -1.69
CA LEU A 145 9.07 19.44 -0.57
C LEU A 145 8.12 20.30 0.31
N PHE A 146 8.33 20.30 1.64
CA PHE A 146 7.71 21.11 2.72
C PHE A 146 6.70 20.39 3.66
N CYS A 147 7.25 19.57 4.57
CA CYS A 147 6.50 18.75 5.54
C CYS A 147 5.43 19.48 6.39
N VAL A 148 5.65 20.73 6.82
CA VAL A 148 4.81 21.31 7.88
C VAL A 148 3.37 21.56 7.43
N PHE A 149 3.17 22.14 6.24
CA PHE A 149 1.81 22.37 5.70
C PHE A 149 1.22 21.12 5.03
N LEU A 150 2.08 20.21 4.56
CA LEU A 150 1.68 18.94 3.95
C LEU A 150 1.07 17.98 4.97
N VAL A 151 1.64 17.89 6.18
CA VAL A 151 1.19 16.93 7.19
C VAL A 151 -0.22 17.26 7.67
N ASP A 152 -0.57 18.52 7.91
CA ASP A 152 -1.92 18.88 8.36
C ASP A 152 -2.98 18.61 7.28
N ASN A 153 -2.70 18.97 6.02
CA ASN A 153 -3.56 18.65 4.88
C ASN A 153 -3.70 17.13 4.68
N ALA A 154 -2.60 16.39 4.81
CA ALA A 154 -2.58 14.94 4.69
C ALA A 154 -3.40 14.29 5.79
N VAL A 155 -3.13 14.64 7.06
CA VAL A 155 -3.87 14.12 8.21
C VAL A 155 -5.35 14.45 8.07
N SER A 156 -5.72 15.67 7.71
CA SER A 156 -7.13 16.06 7.57
C SER A 156 -7.83 15.31 6.43
N SER A 157 -7.27 15.33 5.21
CA SER A 157 -7.88 14.67 4.05
C SER A 157 -7.94 13.15 4.19
N LEU A 158 -6.88 12.52 4.68
CA LEU A 158 -6.86 11.08 4.93
C LEU A 158 -7.81 10.69 6.06
N THR A 159 -7.92 11.49 7.14
CA THR A 159 -8.90 11.23 8.20
C THR A 159 -10.32 11.18 7.62
N ASN A 160 -10.67 12.13 6.76
CA ASN A 160 -12.00 12.15 6.12
C ASN A 160 -12.23 10.90 5.26
N ILE A 161 -11.27 10.52 4.41
CA ILE A 161 -11.37 9.34 3.55
C ILE A 161 -11.47 8.06 4.39
N ILE A 162 -10.60 7.90 5.39
CA ILE A 162 -10.53 6.72 6.27
C ILE A 162 -11.83 6.55 7.04
N GLN A 163 -12.37 7.63 7.60
CA GLN A 163 -13.65 7.58 8.32
C GLN A 163 -14.82 7.30 7.38
N GLN A 164 -14.86 7.95 6.22
CA GLN A 164 -15.91 7.73 5.22
C GLN A 164 -15.96 6.29 4.72
N TYR A 165 -14.81 5.65 4.50
CA TYR A 165 -14.70 4.29 3.99
C TYR A 165 -14.58 3.22 5.07
N HIS A 166 -14.52 3.59 6.34
CA HIS A 166 -14.31 2.67 7.47
C HIS A 166 -13.00 1.86 7.34
N LEU A 167 -11.91 2.52 6.95
CA LEU A 167 -10.61 1.92 6.72
C LEU A 167 -9.84 1.73 8.03
N ASP A 168 -8.96 0.73 8.05
CA ASP A 168 -8.23 0.28 9.23
C ASP A 168 -6.75 0.69 9.20
N GLY A 169 -6.22 1.06 8.04
CA GLY A 169 -4.79 1.25 7.85
C GLY A 169 -4.43 2.12 6.66
N ILE A 170 -3.14 2.43 6.58
CA ILE A 170 -2.53 3.10 5.43
C ILE A 170 -1.29 2.33 4.99
N ASP A 171 -0.96 2.45 3.71
CA ASP A 171 0.23 1.93 3.08
C ASP A 171 0.96 3.06 2.34
N ILE A 172 2.29 3.11 2.44
CA ILE A 172 3.11 4.14 1.79
C ILE A 172 3.79 3.53 0.56
N ASP A 173 3.40 3.95 -0.64
CA ASP A 173 3.87 3.43 -1.94
C ASP A 173 4.32 4.56 -2.90
N TYR A 174 5.11 5.52 -2.42
CA TYR A 174 5.73 6.53 -3.28
C TYR A 174 6.90 5.93 -4.07
N GLU A 175 6.86 6.06 -5.40
CA GLU A 175 7.89 5.50 -6.31
C GLU A 175 8.82 6.57 -6.91
N HIS A 176 8.55 7.86 -6.66
CA HIS A 176 9.26 8.99 -7.28
C HIS A 176 9.65 10.05 -6.25
N PHE A 177 10.95 10.37 -6.22
CA PHE A 177 11.57 11.25 -5.22
C PHE A 177 12.39 12.38 -5.85
N ASP A 178 12.01 12.85 -7.03
CA ASP A 178 12.78 13.86 -7.78
C ASP A 178 12.95 15.20 -7.01
N TYR A 179 12.09 15.46 -6.03
CA TYR A 179 12.04 16.71 -5.27
C TYR A 179 12.09 16.49 -3.75
N SER A 180 12.54 15.33 -3.27
CA SER A 180 12.66 15.03 -1.84
C SER A 180 13.94 14.24 -1.58
N ASP A 181 14.61 14.53 -0.48
CA ASP A 181 15.71 13.71 0.03
C ASP A 181 15.20 12.71 1.09
N PRO A 182 15.95 11.65 1.41
CA PRO A 182 15.54 10.63 2.37
C PRO A 182 15.16 11.16 3.75
N ASN A 183 15.82 12.21 4.26
CA ASN A 183 15.52 12.78 5.57
C ASN A 183 14.21 13.54 5.54
N THR A 184 13.98 14.37 4.52
CA THR A 184 12.71 15.08 4.35
C THR A 184 11.55 14.11 4.20
N PHE A 185 11.66 13.10 3.35
CA PHE A 185 10.63 12.08 3.17
C PHE A 185 10.33 11.33 4.48
N SER A 186 11.37 10.82 5.16
CA SER A 186 11.19 10.05 6.40
C SER A 186 10.59 10.90 7.53
N GLU A 187 10.95 12.17 7.63
CA GLU A 187 10.36 13.10 8.59
C GLU A 187 8.89 13.36 8.29
N CYS A 188 8.56 13.74 7.05
CA CYS A 188 7.18 13.99 6.61
C CYS A 188 6.27 12.78 6.85
N ILE A 189 6.64 11.61 6.33
CA ILE A 189 5.83 10.39 6.42
C ILE A 189 5.80 9.86 7.86
N GLY A 190 6.92 9.94 8.58
CA GLY A 190 6.99 9.56 9.99
C GLY A 190 6.05 10.39 10.87
N GLN A 191 6.01 11.71 10.66
CA GLN A 191 5.06 12.59 11.35
C GLN A 191 3.61 12.27 10.99
N LEU A 192 3.31 12.06 9.71
CA LEU A 192 1.97 11.66 9.24
C LEU A 192 1.49 10.39 9.94
N ILE A 193 2.29 9.31 9.87
CA ILE A 193 1.96 8.02 10.51
C ILE A 193 1.79 8.20 12.02
N THR A 194 2.70 8.95 12.66
CA THR A 194 2.64 9.23 14.10
C THR A 194 1.35 9.95 14.47
N GLN A 195 0.94 10.97 13.72
CA GLN A 195 -0.29 11.71 13.99
C GLN A 195 -1.53 10.84 13.79
N LEU A 196 -1.62 10.08 12.69
CA LEU A 196 -2.77 9.21 12.42
C LEU A 196 -2.91 8.13 13.50
N LYS A 197 -1.80 7.53 13.95
CA LYS A 197 -1.81 6.57 15.06
C LYS A 197 -2.17 7.21 16.40
N LYS A 198 -1.57 8.36 16.76
CA LYS A 198 -1.88 9.07 18.02
C LYS A 198 -3.36 9.50 18.11
N LYS A 199 -3.97 9.84 16.98
CA LYS A 199 -5.39 10.19 16.87
C LYS A 199 -6.32 8.96 16.75
N ASN A 200 -5.77 7.74 16.81
CA ASN A 200 -6.51 6.47 16.61
C ASN A 200 -7.29 6.40 15.28
N ILE A 201 -6.79 7.07 14.24
CA ILE A 201 -7.41 7.05 12.90
C ILE A 201 -7.09 5.75 12.16
N VAL A 202 -5.88 5.21 12.36
CA VAL A 202 -5.43 3.96 11.75
C VAL A 202 -4.90 3.01 12.81
N SER A 203 -5.14 1.72 12.60
CA SER A 203 -4.63 0.63 13.45
C SER A 203 -3.27 0.10 12.99
N PHE A 204 -2.96 0.20 11.69
CA PHE A 204 -1.67 -0.22 11.15
C PHE A 204 -1.19 0.68 9.99
N PRO A 205 0.13 0.96 9.93
CA PRO A 205 0.80 1.40 8.72
C PRO A 205 1.56 0.24 8.03
N SER A 206 1.79 0.34 6.73
CA SER A 206 2.79 -0.44 5.98
C SER A 206 3.57 0.43 4.99
N ILE A 207 4.66 -0.12 4.46
CA ILE A 207 5.51 0.51 3.44
C ILE A 207 5.75 -0.48 2.30
N ALA A 208 5.88 0.02 1.07
CA ALA A 208 6.02 -0.79 -0.14
C ALA A 208 7.30 -0.48 -0.95
N PRO A 209 8.52 -0.60 -0.37
CA PRO A 209 9.74 -0.38 -1.13
C PRO A 209 9.96 -1.46 -2.20
N PHE A 210 10.73 -1.13 -3.24
CA PHE A 210 11.21 -2.08 -4.23
C PHE A 210 12.69 -1.88 -4.56
N ASP A 211 13.25 -2.77 -5.37
CA ASP A 211 14.68 -2.79 -5.70
C ASP A 211 15.08 -1.67 -6.66
N ASN A 212 15.23 -0.46 -6.10
CA ASN A 212 15.72 0.73 -6.74
C ASN A 212 16.46 1.58 -5.69
N GLU A 213 17.65 2.08 -6.02
CA GLU A 213 18.52 2.78 -5.07
C GLU A 213 17.86 4.02 -4.44
N GLN A 214 17.17 4.83 -5.25
CA GLN A 214 16.47 6.01 -4.75
C GLN A 214 15.33 5.60 -3.83
N VAL A 215 14.49 4.64 -4.22
CA VAL A 215 13.39 4.14 -3.37
C VAL A 215 13.92 3.54 -2.07
N GLN A 216 14.94 2.68 -2.14
CA GLN A 216 15.52 2.03 -0.96
C GLN A 216 16.08 3.05 0.03
N SER A 217 16.85 4.04 -0.44
CA SER A 217 17.42 5.05 0.46
C SER A 217 16.34 5.82 1.25
N HIS A 218 15.22 6.17 0.60
CA HIS A 218 14.11 6.89 1.24
C HIS A 218 13.35 6.00 2.24
N TYR A 219 13.00 4.79 1.86
CA TYR A 219 12.27 3.88 2.74
C TYR A 219 13.13 3.31 3.88
N SER A 220 14.43 3.14 3.67
CA SER A 220 15.36 2.79 4.76
C SER A 220 15.48 3.93 5.78
N ALA A 221 15.52 5.18 5.34
CA ALA A 221 15.48 6.32 6.26
C ALA A 221 14.19 6.36 7.08
N LEU A 222 13.04 6.05 6.47
CA LEU A 222 11.75 5.96 7.17
C LEU A 222 11.70 4.78 8.15
N TRP A 223 12.22 3.60 7.76
CA TRP A 223 12.21 2.40 8.60
C TRP A 223 13.04 2.57 9.89
N ASN A 224 14.07 3.40 9.85
CA ASN A 224 14.98 3.62 10.98
C ASN A 224 14.50 4.72 11.96
N LYS A 225 13.32 5.30 11.77
CA LYS A 225 12.70 6.26 12.71
C LYS A 225 11.76 5.56 13.69
#